data_AF-A0A160LKP2-F1
#
_entry.id   AF-A0A160LKP2-F1
#
_cell.length_a   1.000
_cell.length_b   1.000
_cell.length_c   1.000
_cell.angle_alpha   90.00
_cell.angle_beta   90.00
_cell.angle_gamma   90.00
#
_symmetry.space_group_name_H-M   'P 1'
#
loop_
_entity.id
_entity.type
_entity.pdbx_description
1 polymer ?
#
loop_
_entity_poly.entity_id
_entity_poly.type
_entity_poly.pdbx_seq_one_letter_code
_entity_poly.pdbx_strand_id
1 'polypeptide(L)'
;MQQHSFLNFKEYEYLQIYSSGKLEGQGMYVGLFEDNNQLFLCWRNEKGHKIYTNINFISVERLSNNDNYDHQKYPNCNCDPNYND
;
A
#
# COMPACT_ATOMS: atom_id res chain seq x y z
N MET A 1 -11.49 -11.08 0.81
CA MET A 1 -10.49 -10.13 1.37
C MET A 1 -11.23 -9.05 2.16
N GLN A 2 -10.91 -8.91 3.44
CA GLN A 2 -11.44 -7.83 4.30
C GLN A 2 -10.37 -6.75 4.45
N GLN A 3 -10.77 -5.47 4.40
CA GLN A 3 -9.86 -4.34 4.57
C GLN A 3 -9.83 -3.87 6.02
N HIS A 4 -8.63 -3.65 6.55
CA HIS A 4 -8.37 -3.23 7.93
C HIS A 4 -7.59 -1.91 7.97
N SER A 5 -7.69 -1.20 9.10
CA SER A 5 -6.81 -0.05 9.39
C SER A 5 -5.44 -0.54 9.88
N PHE A 6 -4.37 0.17 9.49
CA PHE A 6 -3.01 -0.18 9.86
C PHE A 6 -2.22 1.08 10.23
N LEU A 7 -1.66 1.12 11.45
CA LEU A 7 -0.78 2.19 11.95
C LEU A 7 -1.30 3.63 11.71
N ASN A 8 -2.62 3.82 11.67
CA ASN A 8 -3.27 5.08 11.28
C ASN A 8 -2.72 5.68 9.97
N PHE A 9 -2.35 4.83 9.01
CA PHE A 9 -2.02 5.28 7.66
C PHE A 9 -3.28 5.75 6.94
N LYS A 10 -3.14 6.85 6.21
CA LYS A 10 -4.15 7.33 5.28
C LYS A 10 -3.83 6.79 3.90
N GLU A 11 -4.88 6.47 3.14
CA GLU A 11 -4.72 6.08 1.74
C GLU A 11 -3.88 7.12 1.00
N TYR A 12 -2.97 6.66 0.15
CA TYR A 12 -2.00 7.44 -0.62
C TYR A 12 -0.83 8.07 0.16
N GLU A 13 -0.69 7.81 1.47
CA GLU A 13 0.56 8.13 2.16
C GLU A 13 1.72 7.32 1.57
N TYR A 14 2.87 7.97 1.39
CA TYR A 14 4.04 7.33 0.82
C TYR A 14 4.81 6.58 1.91
N LEU A 15 5.16 5.33 1.63
CA LEU A 15 5.76 4.39 2.55
C LEU A 15 7.07 3.85 1.97
N GLN A 16 8.01 3.55 2.86
CA GLN A 16 9.12 2.63 2.60
C GLN A 16 8.87 1.31 3.32
N ILE A 17 9.14 0.22 2.62
CA ILE A 17 8.95 -1.14 3.09
C ILE A 17 10.30 -1.83 3.14
N TYR A 18 10.59 -2.40 4.29
CA TYR A 18 11.83 -3.09 4.58
C TYR A 18 11.55 -4.53 4.95
N SER A 19 12.40 -5.45 4.51
CA SER A 19 12.47 -6.80 5.09
C SER A 19 13.90 -7.09 5.52
N SER A 20 14.05 -7.71 6.69
CA SER A 20 15.36 -8.07 7.24
C SER A 20 16.36 -6.88 7.28
N GLY A 21 15.85 -5.67 7.52
CA GLY A 21 16.63 -4.44 7.56
C GLY A 21 17.08 -3.88 6.20
N LYS A 22 16.58 -4.42 5.08
CA LYS A 22 16.88 -3.94 3.72
C LYS A 22 15.64 -3.34 3.08
N LEU A 23 15.82 -2.24 2.35
CA LEU A 23 14.75 -1.62 1.57
C LEU A 23 14.33 -2.58 0.45
N GLU A 24 13.09 -3.07 0.51
CA GLU A 24 12.52 -3.95 -0.52
C GLU A 24 11.63 -3.19 -1.49
N GLY A 25 11.01 -2.10 -1.04
CA GLY A 25 10.10 -1.35 -1.87
C GLY A 25 9.72 0.00 -1.27
N GLN A 26 9.16 0.85 -2.12
CA GLN A 26 8.58 2.12 -1.73
C GLN A 26 7.36 2.43 -2.59
N GLY A 27 6.37 3.10 -2.03
CA GLY A 27 5.15 3.41 -2.74
C GLY A 27 4.03 3.91 -1.86
N MET A 28 2.85 4.05 -2.45
CA MET A 28 1.68 4.62 -1.79
C MET A 28 0.87 3.55 -1.06
N TYR A 29 0.52 3.81 0.20
CA TYR A 29 -0.38 2.98 0.98
C TYR A 29 -1.77 2.90 0.33
N VAL A 30 -2.34 1.70 0.24
CA VAL A 30 -3.71 1.48 -0.21
C VAL A 30 -4.58 0.94 0.92
N GLY A 31 -4.08 -0.04 1.66
CA GLY A 31 -4.86 -0.69 2.72
C GLY A 31 -4.19 -1.94 3.26
N LEU A 32 -4.72 -2.46 4.36
CA LEU A 32 -4.37 -3.78 4.88
C LEU A 32 -5.46 -4.78 4.51
N PHE A 33 -5.11 -5.91 3.94
CA PHE A 33 -6.05 -6.92 3.46
C PHE A 33 -5.82 -8.25 4.17
N GLU A 34 -6.90 -8.89 4.61
CA GLU A 34 -6.85 -10.23 5.17
C GLU A 34 -7.21 -11.28 4.13
N ASP A 35 -6.37 -12.31 4.01
CA ASP A 35 -6.59 -13.52 3.23
C ASP A 35 -6.04 -14.73 3.98
N ASN A 36 -6.82 -15.82 4.09
CA ASN A 36 -6.43 -17.05 4.79
C ASN A 36 -5.82 -16.83 6.19
N ASN A 37 -6.43 -15.95 7.00
CA ASN A 37 -5.97 -15.54 8.34
C ASN A 37 -4.58 -14.88 8.36
N GLN A 38 -4.09 -14.41 7.22
CA GLN A 38 -2.86 -13.63 7.09
C GLN A 38 -3.17 -12.22 6.62
N LEU A 39 -2.42 -11.25 7.14
CA LEU A 39 -2.57 -9.84 6.81
C LEU A 39 -1.49 -9.40 5.82
N PHE A 40 -1.93 -8.71 4.77
CA PHE A 40 -1.09 -8.22 3.70
C PHE A 40 -1.24 -6.72 3.56
N LEU A 41 -0.11 -6.02 3.62
CA LEU A 41 -0.02 -4.61 3.26
C LEU A 41 -0.15 -4.49 1.74
N CYS A 42 -1.16 -3.77 1.29
CA CYS A 42 -1.31 -3.38 -0.10
C CYS A 42 -0.78 -1.96 -0.31
N TRP A 43 0.12 -1.83 -1.28
CA TRP A 43 0.73 -0.56 -1.67
C TRP A 43 0.92 -0.50 -3.18
N ARG A 44 0.98 0.71 -3.74
CA ARG A 44 1.26 0.94 -5.17
C ARG A 44 2.67 1.43 -5.36
N ASN A 45 3.44 0.73 -6.19
CA ASN A 45 4.75 1.21 -6.60
C ASN A 45 4.64 2.41 -7.56
N GLU A 46 5.78 2.98 -7.94
CA GLU A 46 5.87 4.13 -8.88
C GLU A 46 5.28 3.84 -10.27
N LYS A 47 5.17 2.56 -10.66
CA LYS A 47 4.54 2.13 -11.91
C LYS A 47 3.02 1.99 -11.80
N GLY A 48 2.45 2.24 -10.61
CA GLY A 48 1.02 2.08 -10.33
C GLY A 48 0.58 0.64 -10.08
N HIS A 49 1.49 -0.33 -10.06
CA HIS A 49 1.14 -1.73 -9.77
C HIS A 49 0.85 -1.91 -8.29
N LYS A 50 -0.25 -2.58 -7.98
CA LYS A 50 -0.58 -3.01 -6.61
C LYS A 50 0.32 -4.19 -6.23
N ILE A 51 0.96 -4.08 -5.08
CA ILE A 51 1.82 -5.10 -4.48
C ILE A 51 1.24 -5.44 -3.11
N TYR A 52 1.24 -6.73 -2.79
CA TYR A 52 0.77 -7.26 -1.52
C TYR A 52 1.94 -7.88 -0.78
N THR A 53 2.24 -7.38 0.41
CA THR A 53 3.38 -7.83 1.21
C THR A 53 2.89 -8.30 2.57
N ASN A 54 3.26 -9.51 2.97
CA ASN A 54 2.86 -10.07 4.25
C ASN A 54 3.45 -9.23 5.40
N ILE A 55 2.63 -8.81 6.36
CA ILE A 55 3.06 -7.87 7.40
C ILE A 55 3.98 -8.49 8.46
N ASN A 56 4.00 -9.81 8.59
CA ASN A 56 4.72 -10.50 9.67
C ASN A 56 6.24 -10.40 9.53
N PHE A 57 6.75 -10.07 8.33
CA PHE A 57 8.19 -10.13 8.01
C PHE A 57 8.73 -8.81 7.46
N ILE A 58 8.01 -7.72 7.70
CA ILE A 58 8.38 -6.39 7.21
C ILE A 58 8.39 -5.34 8.31
N SER A 59 9.12 -4.26 8.06
CA SER A 59 9.00 -2.99 8.74
C SER A 59 8.56 -1.94 7.73
N VAL A 60 7.77 -0.96 8.18
CA VAL A 60 7.21 0.08 7.31
C VAL A 60 7.50 1.43 7.93
N GLU A 61 8.07 2.33 7.14
CA GLU A 61 8.30 3.72 7.53
C GLU A 61 7.40 4.63 6.69
N ARG A 62 6.74 5.57 7.37
CA ARG A 62 6.01 6.65 6.70
C ARG A 62 7.02 7.69 6.25
N LEU A 63 7.04 7.98 4.96
CA LEU A 63 7.78 9.13 4.45
C LEU A 63 6.89 10.37 4.61
N SER A 64 7.11 11.12 5.70
CA SER A 64 6.46 12.41 5.90
C SER A 64 7.00 13.43 4.91
N ASN A 65 6.32 13.62 3.80
CA ASN A 65 6.54 14.80 2.98
C ASN A 65 5.56 15.88 3.45
N ASN A 66 6.11 16.94 4.05
CA ASN A 66 5.42 18.20 4.36
C ASN A 66 4.39 18.55 3.29
N ASP A 67 3.12 18.61 3.67
CA ASP A 67 2.00 19.45 3.21
C ASP A 67 1.77 19.76 1.70
N ASN A 68 2.52 19.17 0.77
CA ASN A 68 2.51 19.56 -0.65
C ASN A 68 2.35 18.40 -1.64
N TYR A 69 1.86 17.23 -1.21
CA TYR A 69 1.34 16.25 -2.16
C TYR A 69 -0.08 16.63 -2.56
N ASP A 70 -0.12 17.77 -3.25
CA ASP A 70 -1.21 18.22 -4.07
C ASP A 70 -1.58 17.05 -4.99
N HIS A 71 -2.71 16.45 -4.67
CA HIS A 71 -3.44 15.44 -5.41
C HIS A 71 -2.81 15.07 -6.78
N GLN A 72 -1.80 14.19 -6.78
CA GLN A 72 -1.55 13.38 -7.96
C GLN A 72 -2.72 12.40 -8.03
N LYS A 73 -3.83 12.92 -8.56
CA LYS A 73 -5.00 12.18 -9.01
C LYS A 73 -4.47 11.15 -10.00
N TYR A 74 -4.11 9.97 -9.53
CA TYR A 74 -4.14 8.79 -10.39
C TYR A 74 -5.57 8.74 -10.92
N PRO A 75 -5.77 8.84 -12.25
CA PRO A 75 -7.11 8.87 -12.81
C PRO A 75 -7.80 7.58 -12.35
N ASN A 76 -8.91 7.78 -11.65
CA ASN A 76 -9.90 6.80 -11.22
C ASN A 76 -9.59 5.39 -11.76
N CYS A 77 -8.75 4.64 -11.05
CA CYS A 77 -8.46 3.25 -11.42
C CYS A 77 -9.71 2.48 -11.04
N ASN A 78 -10.59 2.30 -12.02
CA ASN A 78 -11.87 1.61 -11.91
C ASN A 78 -11.57 0.17 -11.47
N CYS A 79 -11.52 -0.07 -10.17
CA CYS A 79 -11.43 -1.39 -9.58
C CYS A 79 -12.83 -2.01 -9.56
N ASP A 80 -13.43 -2.12 -10.74
CA ASP A 80 -14.65 -2.89 -10.90
C ASP A 80 -14.25 -4.38 -10.82
N PRO A 81 -14.78 -5.17 -9.87
CA PRO A 81 -14.41 -6.58 -9.71
C PRO A 81 -14.89 -7.48 -10.87
N ASN A 82 -15.62 -6.93 -11.85
CA ASN A 82 -16.26 -7.68 -12.93
C ASN A 82 -15.58 -7.54 -14.31
N TYR A 83 -14.26 -7.34 -14.36
CA TYR A 83 -13.54 -7.45 -15.64
C TYR A 83 -13.28 -8.93 -15.97
N ASN A 84 -14.24 -9.56 -16.65
CA ASN A 84 -14.08 -10.88 -17.27
C ASN A 84 -13.42 -10.71 -18.65
N ASP A 85 -12.26 -11.34 -18.85
CA ASP A 85 -11.79 -11.86 -20.13
C ASP A 85 -12.07 -13.38 -20.17
#